data_AF-A0A851HEV6-F1
#
_entry.id   AF-A0A851HEV6-F1
#
_cell.length_a   1.000
_cell.length_b   1.000
_cell.length_c   1.000
_cell.angle_alpha   90.00
_cell.angle_beta   90.00
_cell.angle_gamma   90.00
#
_symmetry.space_group_name_H-M   'P 1'
#
loop_
_entity.id
_entity.type
_entity.pdbx_description
1 polymer ?
#
loop_
_entity_poly.entity_id
_entity_poly.type
_entity_poly.pdbx_seq_one_letter_code
_entity_poly.pdbx_strand_id
1 'polypeptide(L)'
;MSSNWVADEDLDEIEDELFDDDGFNDEVAETPTSDDEAIGTPLPYLDQEVAEELISESPPTWLGTRWRDIPKADQADAWNGLRTWVDWLIREYRLPTAVVPPCWYKHPDITAELYAAMNMEYKVWEEQEPSLSPMMFWHTNLQQMIHRLRDAVTNAGCVSGGQHRDESPGAHELDYDEADWNQQVTTAHSTEQFDRPDQGVLYVRAGLVDTNGETVAHSEPVGIKHHEADQSPNVEIEYLSTTSHYNTLQVHWSNYSKAHRLTWETSLDGQTWEQHEPKGTR
;
A
#
# COMPACT_ATOMS: atom_id res chain seq x y z
N MET A 1 -26.16 40.04 29.99
CA MET A 1 -24.83 39.78 30.58
C MET A 1 -24.20 38.73 29.67
N SER A 2 -23.58 39.20 28.58
CA SER A 2 -22.12 39.20 28.32
C SER A 2 -21.63 37.78 28.02
N SER A 3 -21.33 37.44 26.75
CA SER A 3 -20.07 37.72 26.02
C SER A 3 -18.86 37.32 26.87
N ASN A 4 -17.96 36.45 26.42
CA ASN A 4 -17.12 36.69 25.24
C ASN A 4 -16.41 35.40 24.79
N TRP A 5 -16.20 35.31 23.47
CA TRP A 5 -15.28 34.39 22.81
C TRP A 5 -13.83 34.89 23.00
N VAL A 6 -12.86 33.97 23.03
CA VAL A 6 -11.42 34.27 22.89
C VAL A 6 -10.95 33.62 21.60
N ALA A 7 -10.23 34.42 20.80
CA ALA A 7 -9.76 34.14 19.46
C ALA A 7 -8.40 33.43 19.47
N ASP A 8 -8.13 32.72 18.38
CA ASP A 8 -6.83 32.21 17.94
C ASP A 8 -5.88 33.36 17.58
N GLU A 9 -5.05 33.79 18.51
CA GLU A 9 -3.81 34.55 18.24
C GLU A 9 -2.81 34.15 19.33
N ASP A 10 -1.92 33.17 19.06
CA ASP A 10 -0.70 32.87 19.84
C ASP A 10 0.09 31.72 19.16
N LEU A 11 0.56 31.90 17.92
CA LEU A 11 1.39 30.91 17.21
C LEU A 11 2.65 31.47 16.52
N ASP A 12 3.09 32.69 16.84
CA ASP A 12 4.22 33.34 16.15
C ASP A 12 5.37 33.77 17.08
N GLU A 13 5.71 33.01 18.13
CA GLU A 13 6.84 33.40 19.01
C GLU A 13 7.68 32.23 19.57
N ILE A 14 8.09 31.28 18.72
CA ILE A 14 9.15 30.29 19.08
C ILE A 14 10.03 29.93 17.86
N GLU A 15 10.67 30.91 17.22
CA GLU A 15 11.63 30.62 16.12
C GLU A 15 13.01 31.30 16.22
N ASP A 16 13.39 31.94 17.34
CA ASP A 16 14.61 32.78 17.37
C ASP A 16 15.59 32.55 18.54
N GLU A 17 15.69 31.34 19.09
CA GLU A 17 16.83 30.99 19.97
C GLU A 17 17.23 29.53 19.78
N LEU A 18 18.16 29.22 18.86
CA LEU A 18 18.99 27.99 18.92
C LEU A 18 20.10 27.93 17.85
N PHE A 19 20.67 29.06 17.43
CA PHE A 19 21.90 29.03 16.63
C PHE A 19 22.81 30.19 17.01
N ASP A 20 23.75 29.93 17.94
CA ASP A 20 25.06 30.57 17.94
C ASP A 20 26.10 29.67 18.64
N ASP A 21 27.22 29.54 17.94
CA ASP A 21 28.60 29.35 18.42
C ASP A 21 29.20 27.93 18.60
N ASP A 22 29.87 27.51 17.52
CA ASP A 22 31.27 27.08 17.44
C ASP A 22 31.83 25.98 18.35
N GLY A 23 32.20 24.87 17.67
CA GLY A 23 33.49 24.24 17.89
C GLY A 23 33.46 22.71 17.95
N PHE A 24 33.77 22.03 16.84
CA PHE A 24 34.68 20.87 16.89
C PHE A 24 35.24 20.48 15.52
N ASN A 25 36.53 20.80 15.38
CA ASN A 25 37.63 20.20 14.60
C ASN A 25 37.39 19.32 13.36
N ASP A 26 38.13 19.72 12.34
CA ASP A 26 38.56 19.05 11.11
C ASP A 26 39.28 17.71 11.37
N GLU A 27 38.73 16.58 10.90
CA GLU A 27 39.52 15.39 10.57
C GLU A 27 38.86 14.60 9.42
N VAL A 28 39.62 14.46 8.34
CA VAL A 28 39.25 13.86 7.06
C VAL A 28 39.32 12.34 7.21
N ALA A 29 38.19 11.64 7.07
CA ALA A 29 38.17 10.18 6.94
C ALA A 29 37.85 9.80 5.49
N GLU A 30 38.87 9.30 4.79
CA GLU A 30 38.78 8.70 3.45
C GLU A 30 37.80 7.52 3.43
N THR A 31 36.97 7.44 2.39
CA THR A 31 36.16 6.26 2.09
C THR A 31 36.99 5.23 1.31
N PRO A 32 37.09 3.96 1.74
CA PRO A 32 37.48 2.90 0.83
C PRO A 32 36.23 2.25 0.23
N THR A 33 36.15 2.33 -1.08
CA THR A 33 35.34 1.44 -1.92
C THR A 33 35.93 0.03 -1.88
N SER A 34 35.13 -1.00 -1.60
CA SER A 34 35.32 -2.32 -2.22
C SER A 34 34.09 -3.19 -2.00
N ASP A 35 33.43 -3.53 -3.10
CA ASP A 35 32.62 -4.75 -3.22
C ASP A 35 33.51 -5.96 -2.90
N ASP A 36 33.09 -6.80 -1.96
CA ASP A 36 33.33 -8.25 -1.98
C ASP A 36 32.46 -8.94 -0.91
N GLU A 37 31.86 -10.07 -1.28
CA GLU A 37 31.05 -10.98 -0.45
C GLU A 37 31.74 -11.34 0.87
N ALA A 38 31.34 -10.70 1.98
CA ALA A 38 31.78 -11.07 3.31
C ALA A 38 30.83 -12.11 3.93
N ILE A 39 31.15 -13.40 3.72
CA ILE A 39 30.77 -14.45 4.67
C ILE A 39 31.35 -14.01 6.02
N GLY A 40 30.48 -13.77 7.00
CA GLY A 40 30.79 -13.17 8.29
C GLY A 40 32.05 -13.75 8.91
N THR A 41 33.15 -13.01 8.81
CA THR A 41 34.37 -13.32 9.56
C THR A 41 34.12 -12.85 10.99
N PRO A 42 34.32 -13.69 12.02
CA PRO A 42 34.17 -13.27 13.41
C PRO A 42 35.04 -12.04 13.65
N LEU A 43 34.47 -11.00 14.27
CA LEU A 43 35.20 -9.78 14.58
C LEU A 43 36.49 -10.14 15.34
N PRO A 44 37.69 -9.76 14.86
CA PRO A 44 38.97 -10.29 15.35
C PRO A 44 39.34 -9.85 16.78
N TYR A 45 38.44 -9.16 17.48
CA TYR A 45 38.63 -8.62 18.82
C TYR A 45 37.66 -9.18 19.87
N LEU A 46 36.69 -10.02 19.49
CA LEU A 46 35.89 -10.75 20.46
C LEU A 46 36.60 -12.06 20.82
N ASP A 47 36.85 -12.26 22.11
CA ASP A 47 37.22 -13.58 22.61
C ASP A 47 36.14 -14.60 22.18
N GLN A 48 36.58 -15.78 21.76
CA GLN A 48 35.71 -16.85 21.26
C GLN A 48 34.58 -17.17 22.23
N GLU A 49 34.84 -17.10 23.54
CA GLU A 49 33.86 -17.32 24.61
C GLU A 49 32.78 -16.22 24.64
N VAL A 50 33.14 -14.96 24.36
CA VAL A 50 32.20 -13.83 24.26
C VAL A 50 31.40 -13.87 22.95
N ALA A 51 32.03 -14.31 21.86
CA ALA A 51 31.33 -14.56 20.60
C ALA A 51 30.32 -15.71 20.73
N GLU A 52 30.68 -16.77 21.46
CA GLU A 52 29.80 -17.90 21.78
C GLU A 52 28.65 -17.50 22.73
N GLU A 53 28.90 -16.62 23.71
CA GLU A 53 27.85 -16.04 24.56
C GLU A 53 26.87 -15.16 23.77
N LEU A 54 27.35 -14.30 22.85
CA LEU A 54 26.46 -13.48 22.02
C LEU A 54 25.64 -14.30 21.00
N ILE A 55 26.21 -15.40 20.49
CA ILE A 55 25.46 -16.38 19.70
C ILE A 55 24.41 -17.09 20.57
N SER A 56 24.68 -17.28 21.87
CA SER A 56 23.72 -17.87 22.81
C SER A 56 22.53 -16.95 23.16
N GLU A 57 22.71 -15.63 23.06
CA GLU A 57 21.65 -14.63 23.27
C GLU A 57 20.89 -14.27 21.98
N SER A 58 21.46 -14.57 20.81
CA SER A 58 20.82 -14.29 19.52
C SER A 58 19.69 -15.29 19.24
N PRO A 59 18.55 -14.83 18.67
CA PRO A 59 17.51 -15.75 18.22
C PRO A 59 18.08 -16.78 17.23
N PRO A 60 17.57 -18.01 17.25
CA PRO A 60 18.04 -19.04 16.34
C PRO A 60 17.78 -18.63 14.89
N THR A 61 18.69 -18.99 13.99
CA THR A 61 18.68 -18.60 12.56
C THR A 61 17.41 -18.99 11.80
N TRP A 62 16.74 -20.05 12.24
CA TRP A 62 15.47 -20.49 11.65
C TRP A 62 14.27 -19.63 12.06
N LEU A 63 14.37 -18.81 13.12
CA LEU A 63 13.29 -17.91 13.54
C LEU A 63 13.26 -16.70 12.60
N GLY A 64 12.09 -16.39 12.05
CA GLY A 64 11.88 -15.37 11.01
C GLY A 64 11.95 -15.90 9.58
N THR A 65 12.46 -17.12 9.37
CA THR A 65 12.45 -17.79 8.06
C THR A 65 11.08 -18.41 7.79
N ARG A 66 10.58 -18.37 6.54
CA ARG A 66 9.31 -19.05 6.21
C ARG A 66 9.43 -20.54 6.54
N TRP A 67 8.43 -21.12 7.21
CA TRP A 67 8.46 -22.52 7.68
C TRP A 67 8.90 -23.53 6.62
N ARG A 68 8.36 -23.39 5.40
CA ARG A 68 8.65 -24.22 4.22
C ARG A 68 10.04 -23.99 3.60
N ASP A 69 10.69 -22.90 3.97
CA ASP A 69 12.00 -22.49 3.45
C ASP A 69 13.12 -22.72 4.50
N ILE A 70 12.80 -23.25 5.71
CA ILE A 70 13.79 -23.56 6.75
C ILE A 70 14.75 -24.66 6.24
N PRO A 71 16.07 -24.42 6.27
CA PRO A 71 17.07 -25.39 5.82
C PRO A 71 16.96 -26.72 6.56
N LYS A 72 17.24 -27.82 5.85
CA LYS A 72 17.14 -29.18 6.41
C LYS A 72 17.98 -29.38 7.68
N ALA A 73 19.11 -28.68 7.81
CA ALA A 73 19.97 -28.74 8.98
C ALA A 73 19.27 -28.23 10.25
N ASP A 74 18.43 -27.20 10.12
CA ASP A 74 17.81 -26.49 11.25
C ASP A 74 16.38 -27.01 11.56
N GLN A 75 15.82 -27.86 10.69
CA GLN A 75 14.46 -28.38 10.82
C GLN A 75 14.21 -29.04 12.18
N ALA A 76 15.13 -29.88 12.65
CA ALA A 76 14.96 -30.59 13.92
C ALA A 76 14.84 -29.62 15.10
N ASP A 77 15.67 -28.58 15.12
CA ASP A 77 15.67 -27.56 16.16
C ASP A 77 14.45 -26.66 16.06
N ALA A 78 14.04 -26.29 14.84
CA ALA A 78 12.82 -25.53 14.59
C ALA A 78 11.56 -26.27 15.09
N TRP A 79 11.46 -27.58 14.83
CA TRP A 79 10.36 -28.40 15.34
C TRP A 79 10.32 -28.47 16.87
N ASN A 80 11.49 -28.62 17.52
CA ASN A 80 11.58 -28.65 18.98
C ASN A 80 11.29 -27.29 19.62
N GLY A 81 11.79 -26.21 19.01
CA GLY A 81 11.51 -24.83 19.40
C GLY A 81 10.02 -24.51 19.32
N LEU A 82 9.40 -24.82 18.18
CA LEU A 82 7.97 -24.64 17.99
C LEU A 82 7.16 -25.46 18.99
N ARG A 83 7.52 -26.73 19.22
CA ARG A 83 6.83 -27.57 20.21
C ARG A 83 6.90 -26.98 21.62
N THR A 84 8.08 -26.51 22.02
CA THR A 84 8.28 -25.88 23.34
C THR A 84 7.41 -24.64 23.50
N TRP A 85 7.35 -23.81 22.46
CA TRP A 85 6.52 -22.61 22.44
C TRP A 85 5.02 -22.94 22.46
N VAL A 86 4.56 -23.93 21.67
CA VAL A 86 3.16 -24.38 21.66
C VAL A 86 2.74 -24.92 23.04
N ASP A 87 3.63 -25.67 23.70
CA ASP A 87 3.41 -26.17 25.05
C ASP A 87 3.21 -25.01 26.05
N TRP A 88 3.99 -23.93 25.94
CA TRP A 88 3.79 -22.71 26.73
C TRP A 88 2.43 -22.07 26.40
N LEU A 89 2.13 -21.87 25.12
CA LEU A 89 0.91 -21.23 24.66
C LEU A 89 -0.35 -21.94 25.20
N ILE A 90 -0.37 -23.27 25.12
CA ILE A 90 -1.47 -24.10 25.64
C ILE A 90 -1.62 -23.92 27.15
N ARG A 91 -0.51 -23.93 27.90
CA ARG A 91 -0.53 -23.81 29.37
C ARG A 91 -0.97 -22.42 29.82
N GLU A 92 -0.44 -21.38 29.17
CA GLU A 92 -0.68 -19.97 29.52
C GLU A 92 -2.12 -19.56 29.21
N TYR A 93 -2.59 -19.84 27.99
CA TYR A 93 -3.93 -19.45 27.53
C TYR A 93 -4.99 -20.53 27.73
N ARG A 94 -4.64 -21.67 28.35
CA ARG A 94 -5.52 -22.82 28.64
C ARG A 94 -6.28 -23.29 27.40
N LEU A 95 -5.57 -23.43 26.29
CA LEU A 95 -6.17 -23.78 25.01
C LEU A 95 -6.69 -25.23 25.03
N PRO A 96 -7.97 -25.47 24.65
CA PRO A 96 -8.49 -26.83 24.57
C PRO A 96 -7.98 -27.54 23.30
N THR A 97 -8.15 -28.87 23.27
CA THR A 97 -7.80 -29.69 22.10
C THR A 97 -8.56 -29.33 20.84
N ALA A 98 -9.73 -28.68 20.98
CA ALA A 98 -10.51 -28.12 19.88
C ALA A 98 -9.84 -26.89 19.20
N VAL A 99 -8.81 -26.31 19.83
CA VAL A 99 -8.00 -25.22 19.25
C VAL A 99 -6.65 -25.76 18.82
N VAL A 100 -5.95 -26.52 19.68
CA VAL A 100 -4.66 -27.13 19.34
C VAL A 100 -4.73 -28.63 19.64
N PRO A 101 -4.90 -29.51 18.63
CA PRO A 101 -5.05 -30.94 18.85
C PRO A 101 -3.70 -31.60 19.12
N PRO A 102 -3.64 -32.76 19.79
CA PRO A 102 -2.37 -33.47 20.04
C PRO A 102 -1.60 -33.85 18.77
N CYS A 103 -2.29 -33.95 17.62
CA CYS A 103 -1.71 -34.22 16.32
C CYS A 103 -1.42 -32.96 15.49
N TRP A 104 -1.39 -31.76 16.09
CA TRP A 104 -1.20 -30.48 15.38
C TRP A 104 0.00 -30.50 14.41
N TYR A 105 1.11 -31.15 14.79
CA TYR A 105 2.34 -31.25 13.99
C TYR A 105 2.18 -32.07 12.69
N LYS A 106 1.06 -32.76 12.53
CA LYS A 106 0.71 -33.49 11.30
C LYS A 106 -0.19 -32.69 10.36
N HIS A 107 -0.59 -31.47 10.76
CA HIS A 107 -1.46 -30.58 10.01
C HIS A 107 -0.65 -29.36 9.55
N PRO A 108 -0.29 -29.27 8.26
CA PRO A 108 0.58 -28.20 7.76
C PRO A 108 0.00 -26.80 7.96
N ASP A 109 -1.30 -26.63 7.83
CA ASP A 109 -2.03 -25.38 8.04
C ASP A 109 -1.98 -24.93 9.51
N ILE A 110 -2.25 -25.83 10.45
CA ILE A 110 -2.15 -25.58 11.90
C ILE A 110 -0.70 -25.26 12.28
N THR A 111 0.25 -26.02 11.75
CA THR A 111 1.69 -25.81 12.01
C THR A 111 2.15 -24.44 11.51
N ALA A 112 1.76 -24.05 10.29
CA ALA A 112 2.11 -22.77 9.72
C ALA A 112 1.54 -21.59 10.52
N GLU A 113 0.29 -21.70 10.96
CA GLU A 113 -0.38 -20.70 11.80
C GLU A 113 0.31 -20.54 13.17
N LEU A 114 0.61 -21.65 13.85
CA LEU A 114 1.32 -21.64 15.14
C LEU A 114 2.74 -21.07 15.01
N TYR A 115 3.45 -21.43 13.94
CA TYR A 115 4.78 -20.91 13.67
C TYR A 115 4.75 -19.40 13.38
N ALA A 116 3.79 -18.91 12.60
CA ALA A 116 3.64 -17.47 12.36
C ALA A 116 3.38 -16.71 13.67
N ALA A 117 2.55 -17.26 14.56
CA ALA A 117 2.31 -16.67 15.87
C ALA A 117 3.53 -16.68 16.77
N MET A 118 4.34 -17.75 16.76
CA MET A 118 5.63 -17.77 17.48
C MET A 118 6.56 -16.64 17.02
N ASN A 119 6.66 -16.40 15.71
CA ASN A 119 7.47 -15.30 15.18
C ASN A 119 6.94 -13.93 15.61
N MET A 120 5.61 -13.77 15.61
CA MET A 120 4.99 -12.54 16.04
C MET A 120 5.19 -12.28 17.53
N GLU A 121 5.02 -13.29 18.37
CA GLU A 121 5.28 -13.22 19.81
C GLU A 121 6.74 -12.85 20.04
N TYR A 122 7.69 -13.56 19.43
CA TYR A 122 9.09 -13.18 19.54
C TYR A 122 9.34 -11.71 19.15
N LYS A 123 8.82 -11.27 18.01
CA LYS A 123 9.03 -9.91 17.50
C LYS A 123 8.44 -8.82 18.41
N VAL A 124 7.32 -9.10 19.06
CA VAL A 124 6.63 -8.12 19.92
C VAL A 124 7.38 -7.91 21.25
N TRP A 125 8.17 -8.90 21.71
CA TRP A 125 8.93 -8.83 22.96
C TRP A 125 10.44 -8.66 22.78
N GLU A 126 10.95 -8.72 21.54
CA GLU A 126 12.38 -8.59 21.19
C GLU A 126 13.03 -7.33 21.77
N GLU A 127 12.31 -6.19 21.77
CA GLU A 127 12.84 -4.90 22.24
C GLU A 127 13.04 -4.81 23.76
N GLN A 128 12.45 -5.72 24.55
CA GLN A 128 12.53 -5.77 26.02
C GLN A 128 12.16 -4.46 26.77
N GLU A 129 11.54 -3.49 26.09
CA GLU A 129 11.08 -2.23 26.67
C GLU A 129 9.55 -2.20 26.84
N PRO A 130 9.02 -1.50 27.88
CA PRO A 130 7.58 -1.36 28.06
C PRO A 130 6.94 -0.63 26.86
N SER A 131 6.10 -1.33 26.11
CA SER A 131 5.35 -0.79 24.99
C SER A 131 3.90 -1.27 24.99
N LEU A 132 3.05 -0.66 24.16
CA LEU A 132 1.68 -1.13 23.93
C LEU A 132 1.62 -2.31 22.96
N SER A 133 2.74 -2.69 22.34
CA SER A 133 2.80 -3.70 21.28
C SER A 133 2.27 -5.09 21.70
N PRO A 134 2.55 -5.60 22.91
CA PRO A 134 1.95 -6.85 23.42
C PRO A 134 0.42 -6.85 23.40
N MET A 135 -0.19 -5.72 23.79
CA MET A 135 -1.64 -5.61 23.83
C MET A 135 -2.22 -5.41 22.42
N MET A 136 -1.65 -4.48 21.66
CA MET A 136 -2.17 -4.07 20.36
C MET A 136 -1.96 -5.12 19.27
N PHE A 137 -0.79 -5.75 19.23
CA PHE A 137 -0.42 -6.69 18.18
C PHE A 137 -0.61 -8.12 18.64
N TRP A 138 0.07 -8.55 19.71
CA TRP A 138 0.04 -9.96 20.10
C TRP A 138 -1.35 -10.41 20.55
N HIS A 139 -1.91 -9.82 21.61
CA HIS A 139 -3.16 -10.32 22.19
C HIS A 139 -4.36 -10.16 21.24
N THR A 140 -4.39 -9.10 20.43
CA THR A 140 -5.39 -8.92 19.38
C THR A 140 -5.31 -10.04 18.33
N ASN A 141 -4.11 -10.35 17.84
CA ASN A 141 -3.94 -11.38 16.82
C ASN A 141 -4.07 -12.80 17.38
N LEU A 142 -3.73 -13.02 18.65
CA LEU A 142 -3.92 -14.29 19.36
C LEU A 142 -5.39 -14.72 19.32
N GLN A 143 -6.34 -13.81 19.54
CA GLN A 143 -7.77 -14.14 19.47
C GLN A 143 -8.19 -14.55 18.05
N GLN A 144 -7.66 -13.87 17.03
CA GLN A 144 -7.95 -14.20 15.64
C GLN A 144 -7.31 -15.53 15.23
N MET A 145 -6.08 -15.80 15.67
CA MET A 145 -5.42 -17.09 15.49
C MET A 145 -6.26 -18.20 16.11
N ILE A 146 -6.71 -18.04 17.36
CA ILE A 146 -7.55 -19.04 18.05
C ILE A 146 -8.81 -19.36 17.22
N HIS A 147 -9.42 -18.36 16.58
CA HIS A 147 -10.56 -18.59 15.70
C HIS A 147 -10.18 -19.41 14.46
N ARG A 148 -9.12 -19.02 13.73
CA ARG A 148 -8.63 -19.75 12.55
C ARG A 148 -8.24 -21.20 12.89
N LEU A 149 -7.58 -21.40 14.03
CA LEU A 149 -7.19 -22.72 14.52
C LEU A 149 -8.40 -23.61 14.79
N ARG A 150 -9.49 -23.07 15.38
CA ARG A 150 -10.72 -23.87 15.59
C ARG A 150 -11.30 -24.35 14.27
N ASP A 151 -11.31 -23.49 13.26
CA ASP A 151 -11.85 -23.83 11.94
C ASP A 151 -10.97 -24.89 11.25
N ALA A 152 -9.64 -24.71 11.29
CA ALA A 152 -8.67 -25.67 10.78
C ALA A 152 -8.83 -27.05 11.46
N VAL A 153 -8.93 -27.08 12.79
CA VAL A 153 -9.12 -28.32 13.56
C VAL A 153 -10.47 -28.98 13.26
N THR A 154 -11.51 -28.18 13.07
CA THR A 154 -12.85 -28.68 12.70
C THR A 154 -12.82 -29.33 11.32
N ASN A 155 -12.17 -28.69 10.35
CA ASN A 155 -12.00 -29.21 8.99
C ASN A 155 -11.14 -30.49 8.97
N ALA A 156 -10.07 -30.53 9.77
CA ALA A 156 -9.23 -31.71 9.94
C ALA A 156 -10.00 -32.90 10.56
N GLY A 157 -11.04 -32.64 11.36
CA GLY A 157 -11.93 -33.67 11.93
C GLY A 157 -11.26 -34.62 12.93
N CYS A 158 -10.03 -34.34 13.35
CA CYS A 158 -9.24 -35.25 14.20
C CYS A 158 -9.76 -35.33 15.64
N VAL A 159 -10.32 -34.21 16.16
CA VAL A 159 -10.84 -34.15 17.53
C VAL A 159 -12.19 -34.86 17.64
N SER A 160 -13.07 -34.69 16.65
CA SER A 160 -14.38 -35.36 16.63
C SER A 160 -14.27 -36.86 16.36
N GLY A 161 -13.31 -37.28 15.52
CA GLY A 161 -13.03 -38.68 15.24
C GLY A 161 -12.21 -39.40 16.31
N GLY A 162 -11.62 -38.68 17.28
CA GLY A 162 -10.77 -39.25 18.33
C GLY A 162 -9.43 -39.84 17.84
N GLN A 163 -9.14 -39.74 16.54
CA GLN A 163 -7.91 -40.22 15.91
C GLN A 163 -7.50 -39.25 14.80
N HIS A 164 -6.20 -39.18 14.51
CA HIS A 164 -5.70 -38.39 13.39
C HIS A 164 -6.25 -38.92 12.06
N ARG A 165 -6.63 -38.00 11.19
CA ARG A 165 -7.11 -38.28 9.84
C ARG A 165 -6.17 -37.59 8.85
N ASP A 166 -5.53 -38.39 8.02
CA ASP A 166 -4.74 -37.87 6.91
C ASP A 166 -5.67 -37.18 5.90
N GLU A 167 -5.14 -36.15 5.25
CA GLU A 167 -5.84 -35.43 4.21
C GLU A 167 -6.15 -36.36 3.02
N SER A 168 -7.31 -36.15 2.38
CA SER A 168 -7.71 -36.99 1.25
C SER A 168 -6.79 -36.70 0.05
N PRO A 169 -6.21 -37.74 -0.59
CA PRO A 169 -5.47 -37.57 -1.84
C PRO A 169 -6.34 -36.85 -2.89
N GLY A 170 -5.76 -35.86 -3.58
CA GLY A 170 -6.42 -35.09 -4.65
C GLY A 170 -7.07 -33.76 -4.23
N ALA A 171 -7.16 -33.43 -2.94
CA ALA A 171 -7.73 -32.14 -2.50
C ALA A 171 -6.84 -30.92 -2.84
N HIS A 172 -5.56 -31.15 -3.14
CA HIS A 172 -4.54 -30.12 -3.37
C HIS A 172 -3.83 -30.26 -4.72
N GLU A 173 -4.32 -31.14 -5.61
CA GLU A 173 -3.82 -31.18 -6.98
C GLU A 173 -4.42 -29.98 -7.73
N LEU A 174 -3.57 -28.99 -7.98
CA LEU A 174 -3.91 -27.80 -8.74
C LEU A 174 -3.53 -28.07 -10.20
N ASP A 175 -4.54 -28.24 -11.06
CA ASP A 175 -4.36 -28.33 -12.51
C ASP A 175 -4.66 -26.95 -13.10
N TYR A 176 -3.64 -26.09 -13.11
CA TYR A 176 -3.75 -24.79 -13.73
C TYR A 176 -3.67 -24.93 -15.25
N ASP A 177 -4.43 -24.10 -15.97
CA ASP A 177 -4.17 -23.91 -17.39
C ASP A 177 -2.85 -23.12 -17.53
N GLU A 178 -1.75 -23.83 -17.75
CA GLU A 178 -0.41 -23.24 -17.90
C GLU A 178 -0.34 -22.27 -19.08
N ALA A 179 -1.17 -22.43 -20.11
CA ALA A 179 -1.19 -21.51 -21.25
C ALA A 179 -1.87 -20.18 -20.87
N ASP A 180 -3.03 -20.26 -20.21
CA ASP A 180 -3.73 -19.09 -19.68
C ASP A 180 -2.88 -18.35 -18.63
N TRP A 181 -2.25 -19.10 -17.72
CA TRP A 181 -1.33 -18.53 -16.73
C TRP A 181 -0.18 -17.76 -17.40
N ASN A 182 0.50 -18.39 -18.37
CA ASN A 182 1.60 -17.75 -19.08
C ASN A 182 1.13 -16.51 -19.84
N GLN A 183 -0.04 -16.56 -20.49
CA GLN A 183 -0.64 -15.40 -21.12
C GLN A 183 -0.87 -14.27 -20.10
N GLN A 184 -1.44 -14.58 -18.94
CA GLN A 184 -1.76 -13.60 -17.91
C GLN A 184 -0.51 -12.93 -17.32
N VAL A 185 0.54 -13.71 -16.98
CA VAL A 185 1.75 -13.16 -16.35
C VAL A 185 2.68 -12.42 -17.32
N THR A 186 2.57 -12.71 -18.63
CA THR A 186 3.37 -12.04 -19.67
C THR A 186 2.65 -10.87 -20.33
N THR A 187 1.38 -10.65 -20.03
CA THR A 187 0.62 -9.51 -20.56
C THR A 187 1.10 -8.20 -19.93
N ALA A 188 1.69 -7.33 -20.77
CA ALA A 188 2.06 -5.97 -20.39
C ALA A 188 1.12 -4.94 -21.02
N HIS A 189 0.91 -3.82 -20.33
CA HIS A 189 0.09 -2.70 -20.82
C HIS A 189 0.92 -1.42 -20.85
N SER A 190 0.74 -0.61 -21.88
CA SER A 190 1.33 0.73 -22.00
C SER A 190 0.30 1.70 -22.57
N THR A 191 0.37 2.95 -22.13
CA THR A 191 -0.54 4.02 -22.52
C THR A 191 0.28 5.17 -23.07
N GLU A 192 -0.06 5.61 -24.28
CA GLU A 192 0.59 6.74 -24.95
C GLU A 192 -0.48 7.78 -25.31
N GLN A 193 -0.18 9.06 -25.10
CA GLN A 193 -1.04 10.17 -25.49
C GLN A 193 -0.62 10.73 -26.86
N PHE A 194 -1.60 10.93 -27.74
CA PHE A 194 -1.39 11.55 -29.04
C PHE A 194 -2.24 12.82 -29.15
N ASP A 195 -1.64 13.89 -29.65
CA ASP A 195 -2.38 15.10 -29.98
C ASP A 195 -3.36 14.86 -31.12
N ARG A 196 -4.55 15.47 -31.04
CA ARG A 196 -5.53 15.41 -32.12
C ARG A 196 -5.02 16.25 -33.29
N PRO A 197 -5.08 15.76 -34.55
CA PRO A 197 -4.63 16.55 -35.70
C PRO A 197 -5.54 17.76 -35.93
N ASP A 198 -4.95 18.87 -36.38
CA ASP A 198 -5.69 20.10 -36.73
C ASP A 198 -6.65 19.91 -37.91
N GLN A 199 -6.38 18.92 -38.78
CA GLN A 199 -7.23 18.55 -39.92
C GLN A 199 -7.10 17.06 -40.23
N GLY A 200 -8.17 16.45 -40.76
CA GLY A 200 -8.14 15.06 -41.22
C GLY A 200 -8.10 14.00 -40.12
N VAL A 201 -7.36 12.90 -40.34
CA VAL A 201 -7.26 11.75 -39.43
C VAL A 201 -5.80 11.36 -39.24
N LEU A 202 -5.36 11.24 -37.99
CA LEU A 202 -4.05 10.69 -37.62
C LEU A 202 -4.20 9.19 -37.34
N TYR A 203 -3.53 8.33 -38.10
CA TYR A 203 -3.53 6.89 -37.87
C TYR A 203 -2.35 6.48 -36.99
N VAL A 204 -2.63 5.79 -35.89
CA VAL A 204 -1.64 5.30 -34.93
C VAL A 204 -1.75 3.79 -34.81
N ARG A 205 -0.63 3.08 -34.73
CA ARG A 205 -0.59 1.65 -34.38
C ARG A 205 0.62 1.35 -33.51
N ALA A 206 0.51 0.36 -32.64
CA ALA A 206 1.63 -0.14 -31.87
C ALA A 206 2.38 -1.24 -32.66
N GLY A 207 3.68 -1.36 -32.42
CA GLY A 207 4.51 -2.45 -32.94
C GLY A 207 5.32 -3.07 -31.81
N LEU A 208 5.40 -4.40 -31.79
CA LEU A 208 6.31 -5.14 -30.93
C LEU A 208 7.58 -5.43 -31.73
N VAL A 209 8.74 -5.05 -31.18
CA VAL A 209 10.06 -5.31 -31.79
C VAL A 209 10.85 -6.29 -30.92
N ASP A 210 11.71 -7.08 -31.54
CA ASP A 210 12.65 -7.96 -30.85
C ASP A 210 13.89 -7.20 -30.36
N THR A 211 14.83 -7.91 -29.74
CA THR A 211 16.09 -7.34 -29.24
C THR A 211 17.02 -6.83 -30.34
N ASN A 212 16.81 -7.24 -31.59
CA ASN A 212 17.55 -6.77 -32.76
C ASN A 212 16.88 -5.57 -33.43
N GLY A 213 15.71 -5.15 -32.93
CA GLY A 213 14.88 -4.09 -33.50
C GLY A 213 14.03 -4.53 -34.69
N GLU A 214 13.95 -5.83 -34.97
CA GLU A 214 13.06 -6.38 -36.00
C GLU A 214 11.62 -6.41 -35.49
N THR A 215 10.66 -6.03 -36.33
CA THR A 215 9.25 -6.03 -35.92
C THR A 215 8.68 -7.44 -35.89
N VAL A 216 8.20 -7.84 -34.73
CA VAL A 216 7.58 -9.14 -34.47
C VAL A 216 6.07 -9.11 -34.71
N ALA A 217 5.40 -8.01 -34.32
CA ALA A 217 3.95 -7.88 -34.46
C ALA A 217 3.50 -6.41 -34.54
N HIS A 218 2.27 -6.18 -35.02
CA HIS A 218 1.61 -4.88 -34.99
C HIS A 218 0.19 -5.00 -34.46
N SER A 219 -0.32 -3.92 -33.86
CA SER A 219 -1.75 -3.75 -33.63
C SER A 219 -2.47 -3.37 -34.92
N GLU A 220 -3.79 -3.54 -34.92
CA GLU A 220 -4.65 -2.82 -35.85
C GLU A 220 -4.50 -1.30 -35.65
N PRO A 221 -4.51 -0.50 -36.72
CA PRO A 221 -4.39 0.94 -36.61
C PRO A 221 -5.68 1.59 -36.10
N VAL A 222 -5.53 2.58 -35.24
CA VAL A 222 -6.61 3.42 -34.72
C VAL A 222 -6.50 4.81 -35.35
N GLY A 223 -7.61 5.33 -35.88
CA GLY A 223 -7.68 6.67 -36.47
C GLY A 223 -8.21 7.70 -35.47
N ILE A 224 -7.37 8.67 -35.12
CA ILE A 224 -7.75 9.84 -34.31
C ILE A 224 -8.24 10.93 -35.26
N LYS A 225 -9.55 11.17 -35.27
CA LYS A 225 -10.19 12.16 -36.15
C LYS A 225 -10.06 13.57 -35.56
N HIS A 226 -9.87 14.54 -36.44
CA HIS A 226 -10.19 15.93 -36.15
C HIS A 226 -11.68 16.04 -35.76
N HIS A 227 -11.96 16.88 -34.76
CA HIS A 227 -13.31 17.25 -34.36
C HIS A 227 -13.37 18.77 -34.42
N GLU A 228 -14.16 19.32 -35.33
CA GLU A 228 -14.54 20.73 -35.29
C GLU A 228 -15.40 20.91 -34.03
N ALA A 229 -14.79 21.40 -32.95
CA ALA A 229 -15.59 21.92 -31.85
C ALA A 229 -16.43 23.07 -32.42
N ASP A 230 -17.74 23.08 -32.16
CA ASP A 230 -18.54 24.27 -32.39
C ASP A 230 -18.00 25.37 -31.46
N GLN A 231 -17.12 26.21 -32.02
CA GLN A 231 -16.50 27.33 -31.31
C GLN A 231 -17.41 28.56 -31.33
N SER A 232 -18.66 28.43 -31.76
CA SER A 232 -19.61 29.54 -31.71
C SER A 232 -19.76 29.98 -30.25
N PRO A 233 -19.55 31.27 -29.95
CA PRO A 233 -19.73 31.78 -28.61
C PRO A 233 -21.21 31.63 -28.23
N ASN A 234 -21.47 31.01 -27.08
CA ASN A 234 -22.80 30.90 -26.53
C ASN A 234 -22.93 31.85 -25.34
N VAL A 235 -24.07 32.54 -25.23
CA VAL A 235 -24.38 33.47 -24.14
C VAL A 235 -25.81 33.22 -23.68
N GLU A 236 -25.97 32.89 -22.41
CA GLU A 236 -27.26 32.60 -21.77
C GLU A 236 -27.44 33.47 -20.54
N ILE A 237 -28.65 34.01 -20.36
CA ILE A 237 -29.00 34.86 -19.22
C ILE A 237 -30.05 34.16 -18.36
N GLU A 238 -29.81 34.12 -17.05
CA GLU A 238 -30.66 33.52 -16.03
C GLU A 238 -31.12 34.56 -15.00
N TYR A 239 -32.39 34.46 -14.55
CA TYR A 239 -32.90 35.25 -13.43
C TYR A 239 -32.55 34.58 -12.10
N LEU A 240 -31.71 35.23 -11.30
CA LEU A 240 -31.35 34.74 -9.97
C LEU A 240 -32.36 35.18 -8.90
N SER A 241 -32.78 36.44 -8.91
CA SER A 241 -33.75 36.94 -7.93
C SER A 241 -34.46 38.22 -8.39
N THR A 242 -35.63 38.45 -7.79
CA THR A 242 -36.48 39.61 -8.05
C THR A 242 -36.97 40.17 -6.72
N THR A 243 -36.75 41.46 -6.50
CA THR A 243 -37.28 42.21 -5.34
C THR A 243 -38.18 43.35 -5.82
N SER A 244 -38.81 44.07 -4.88
CA SER A 244 -39.60 45.26 -5.22
C SER A 244 -38.79 46.42 -5.81
N HIS A 245 -37.46 46.37 -5.72
CA HIS A 245 -36.58 47.48 -6.10
C HIS A 245 -35.53 47.11 -7.16
N TYR A 246 -35.17 45.84 -7.29
CA TYR A 246 -34.17 45.38 -8.27
C TYR A 246 -34.34 43.90 -8.63
N ASN A 247 -33.82 43.53 -9.79
CA ASN A 247 -33.62 42.15 -10.22
C ASN A 247 -32.12 41.83 -10.29
N THR A 248 -31.77 40.59 -10.02
CA THR A 248 -30.42 40.07 -10.24
C THR A 248 -30.45 39.07 -11.38
N LEU A 249 -29.70 39.37 -12.43
CA LEU A 249 -29.51 38.51 -13.59
C LEU A 249 -28.07 37.98 -13.54
N GLN A 250 -27.89 36.73 -13.93
CA GLN A 250 -26.57 36.14 -14.18
C GLN A 250 -26.45 35.83 -15.66
N VAL A 251 -25.25 36.01 -16.21
CA VAL A 251 -24.94 35.62 -17.58
C VAL A 251 -23.85 34.55 -17.55
N HIS A 252 -24.11 33.48 -18.28
CA HIS A 252 -23.16 32.39 -18.51
C HIS A 252 -22.74 32.45 -19.98
N TRP A 253 -21.44 32.38 -20.24
CA TRP A 253 -20.92 32.33 -21.60
C TRP A 253 -19.82 31.31 -21.73
N SER A 254 -19.75 30.66 -22.90
CA SER A 254 -18.77 29.62 -23.23
C SER A 254 -18.21 29.83 -24.64
N ASN A 255 -17.14 29.11 -24.99
CA ASN A 255 -16.46 29.20 -26.29
C ASN A 255 -15.98 30.63 -26.66
N TYR A 256 -15.56 31.42 -25.67
CA TYR A 256 -15.05 32.77 -25.89
C TYR A 256 -13.52 32.80 -26.01
N SER A 257 -12.99 33.89 -26.59
CA SER A 257 -11.55 34.15 -26.71
C SER A 257 -11.19 35.50 -26.11
N LYS A 258 -9.88 35.79 -25.96
CA LYS A 258 -9.39 37.09 -25.44
C LYS A 258 -9.81 38.31 -26.28
N ALA A 259 -10.30 38.10 -27.50
CA ALA A 259 -10.82 39.17 -28.37
C ALA A 259 -12.30 39.49 -28.11
N HIS A 260 -13.03 38.63 -27.39
CA HIS A 260 -14.43 38.81 -27.08
C HIS A 260 -14.61 39.57 -25.77
N ARG A 261 -15.65 40.40 -25.69
CA ARG A 261 -16.02 41.15 -24.48
C ARG A 261 -17.51 41.01 -24.23
N LEU A 262 -17.88 40.69 -23.00
CA LEU A 262 -19.27 40.70 -22.53
C LEU A 262 -19.76 42.14 -22.40
N THR A 263 -20.92 42.43 -22.98
CA THR A 263 -21.57 43.74 -22.86
C THR A 263 -23.05 43.53 -22.54
N TRP A 264 -23.62 44.42 -21.75
CA TRP A 264 -25.04 44.38 -21.43
C TRP A 264 -25.78 45.40 -22.27
N GLU A 265 -26.95 45.04 -22.76
CA GLU A 265 -27.82 45.97 -23.48
C GLU A 265 -29.18 46.02 -22.79
N THR A 266 -29.76 47.20 -22.72
CA THR A 266 -31.10 47.40 -22.19
C THR A 266 -31.99 48.03 -23.24
N SER A 267 -33.26 47.67 -23.25
CA SER A 267 -34.26 48.19 -24.16
C SER A 267 -35.58 48.41 -23.43
N LEU A 268 -36.25 49.53 -23.72
CA LEU A 268 -37.59 49.83 -23.18
C LEU A 268 -38.72 49.31 -24.08
N ASP A 269 -38.44 49.12 -25.38
CA ASP A 269 -39.41 48.71 -26.40
C ASP A 269 -39.11 47.32 -27.00
N GLY A 270 -37.96 46.72 -26.65
CA GLY A 270 -37.46 45.46 -27.21
C GLY A 270 -36.91 45.59 -28.64
N GLN A 271 -36.82 46.80 -29.18
CA GLN A 271 -36.43 47.07 -30.57
C GLN A 271 -35.22 47.99 -30.66
N THR A 272 -35.11 48.96 -29.75
CA THR A 272 -34.01 49.92 -29.64
C THR A 272 -33.17 49.56 -28.42
N TRP A 273 -31.88 49.28 -28.61
CA TRP A 273 -30.99 48.76 -27.59
C TRP A 273 -29.88 49.77 -27.28
N GLU A 274 -29.65 50.02 -25.99
CA GLU A 274 -28.55 50.85 -25.49
C GLU A 274 -27.54 50.00 -24.72
N GLN A 275 -26.27 50.11 -25.11
CA GLN A 275 -25.19 49.30 -24.57
C GLN A 275 -24.55 49.95 -23.34
N HIS A 276 -24.30 49.14 -22.31
CA HIS A 276 -23.63 49.54 -21.08
C HIS A 276 -22.57 48.52 -20.66
N GLU A 277 -21.51 49.01 -20.01
CA GLU A 277 -20.45 48.15 -19.47
C GLU A 277 -20.90 47.41 -18.20
N PRO A 278 -20.44 46.16 -17.99
CA PRO A 278 -20.81 45.39 -16.82
C PRO A 278 -20.37 46.10 -15.54
N LYS A 279 -21.28 46.23 -14.58
CA LYS A 279 -21.00 46.75 -13.24
C LYS A 279 -20.32 45.66 -12.40
N GLY A 280 -19.05 45.38 -12.70
CA GLY A 280 -18.17 44.48 -11.96
C GLY A 280 -18.35 42.99 -12.26
N THR A 281 -17.33 42.38 -12.86
CA THR A 281 -17.10 40.92 -12.85
C THR A 281 -16.49 40.55 -11.49
N ARG A 282 -17.16 39.70 -10.71
CA ARG A 282 -16.56 39.03 -9.56
C ARG A 282 -16.06 37.65 -9.98
#